data_AF-A0A2V2MZ76-F1
#
_entry.id   AF-A0A2V2MZ76-F1
#
_cell.length_a   1.000
_cell.length_b   1.000
_cell.length_c   1.000
_cell.angle_alpha   90.00
_cell.angle_beta   90.00
_cell.angle_gamma   90.00
#
_symmetry.space_group_name_H-M   'P 1'
#
loop_
_entity.id
_entity.type
_entity.pdbx_description
1 polymer ?
#
loop_
_entity_poly.entity_id
_entity_poly.type
_entity_poly.pdbx_seq_one_letter_code
_entity_poly.pdbx_strand_id
1 'polypeptide(L)'
;MMTYTKTKIPVFIILVFMLIPAVSLAAPIHDFQTDDLKVVTEDYAPLNYLDNGTLKGISVDLTEAALHQLGSNLTRESFSVLPWSEAYNLARTTPNTILFSTDRLPEREDLFLWAGPVMENSQVLFTRTDTNRSDLGLGSQKIVVLTDDCGKAYAIKAGADEKNIIEVPQAKEAVMMIENGSAYGWAYDELAGQHAIMKYATDPVQIGERQVLGTSRYYLAFNPETPVEFVNAVNNTLQDFKRNRTEAGVTKYERTIADYLPVRCTEKSTPQDQVINLVNMTATDIAADAPGTITSINAGKSPYRSPTDPDLYVFVFDTSVNLVANAVNSANLGKNLAGTTDVFGYPFRDEIVKGAEKNGTGWVSYIYSNPDSLGLYQKMSYYQMVKGSDGNQYVVGVGRYQTCDEKEAGSERTEK
;
A
#
# COMPACT_ATOMS: atom_id res chain seq x y z
N MET A 1 77.06 29.59 65.01
CA MET A 1 76.81 28.21 64.54
C MET A 1 75.67 27.64 65.34
N MET A 2 74.48 27.54 64.76
CA MET A 2 73.43 26.63 65.23
C MET A 2 72.42 26.48 64.08
N THR A 3 72.49 25.33 63.44
CA THR A 3 71.60 24.87 62.38
C THR A 3 70.23 24.52 62.96
N TYR A 4 69.18 25.17 62.49
CA TYR A 4 67.79 24.77 62.74
C TYR A 4 67.21 24.14 61.47
N THR A 5 66.96 22.83 61.56
CA THR A 5 66.28 22.00 60.58
C THR A 5 64.79 22.35 60.53
N LYS A 6 64.31 22.85 59.39
CA LYS A 6 62.87 23.03 59.11
C LYS A 6 62.30 21.75 58.49
N THR A 7 61.55 21.00 59.28
CA THR A 7 60.73 19.86 58.85
C THR A 7 59.53 20.39 58.04
N LYS A 8 59.37 19.96 56.79
CA LYS A 8 58.22 20.28 55.94
C LYS A 8 57.06 19.33 56.29
N ILE A 9 55.92 19.91 56.68
CA ILE A 9 54.63 19.19 56.83
C ILE A 9 53.97 19.14 55.44
N PRO A 10 53.51 17.98 54.93
CA PRO A 10 52.78 17.92 53.68
C PRO A 10 51.34 18.40 53.91
N VAL A 11 50.95 19.47 53.21
CA VAL A 11 49.57 19.96 53.12
C VAL A 11 48.82 19.05 52.15
N PHE A 12 47.88 18.26 52.67
CA PHE A 12 46.91 17.50 51.86
C PHE A 12 45.82 18.48 51.38
N ILE A 13 45.83 18.81 50.09
CA ILE A 13 44.72 19.51 49.42
C ILE A 13 43.59 18.48 49.24
N ILE A 14 42.50 18.65 49.98
CA ILE A 14 41.24 17.93 49.74
C ILE A 14 40.47 18.75 48.70
N LEU A 15 40.50 18.26 47.45
CA LEU A 15 39.70 18.80 46.35
C LEU A 15 38.25 18.29 46.52
N VAL A 16 37.38 19.14 47.07
CA VAL A 16 35.93 18.88 47.14
C VAL A 16 35.33 19.20 45.77
N PHE A 17 35.09 18.16 44.95
CA PHE A 17 34.26 18.28 43.75
C PHE A 17 32.80 18.49 44.18
N MET A 18 32.32 19.74 44.15
CA MET A 18 30.88 20.01 44.17
C MET A 18 30.27 19.55 42.85
N LEU A 19 29.59 18.41 42.89
CA LEU A 19 28.66 17.98 41.84
C LEU A 19 27.51 18.99 41.77
N ILE A 20 27.58 19.92 40.83
CA ILE A 20 26.41 20.70 40.40
C ILE A 20 25.54 19.72 39.60
N PRO A 21 24.29 19.42 40.02
CA PRO A 21 23.39 18.68 39.15
C PRO A 21 23.14 19.54 37.92
N ALA A 22 23.63 19.06 36.77
CA ALA A 22 23.24 19.60 35.48
C ALA A 22 21.74 19.32 35.31
N VAL A 23 20.92 20.27 35.73
CA VAL A 23 19.51 20.34 35.33
C VAL A 23 19.55 20.59 33.83
N SER A 24 19.48 19.52 33.05
CA SER A 24 19.20 19.59 31.63
C SER A 24 17.84 20.26 31.52
N LEU A 25 17.83 21.55 31.16
CA LEU A 25 16.64 22.16 30.61
C LEU A 25 16.36 21.43 29.30
N ALA A 26 15.54 20.38 29.37
CA ALA A 26 14.81 19.93 28.20
C ALA A 26 14.10 21.17 27.67
N ALA A 27 14.46 21.59 26.45
CA ALA A 27 13.67 22.59 25.74
C ALA A 27 12.21 22.11 25.78
N PRO A 28 11.24 23.01 25.99
CA PRO A 28 9.83 22.61 25.94
C PRO A 28 9.63 21.93 24.59
N ILE A 29 9.32 20.63 24.62
CA ILE A 29 8.75 19.94 23.48
C ILE A 29 7.54 20.81 23.12
N HIS A 30 7.57 21.45 21.94
CA HIS A 30 6.38 22.11 21.42
C HIS A 30 5.27 21.07 21.52
N ASP A 31 4.24 21.38 22.31
CA ASP A 31 3.09 20.51 22.48
C ASP A 31 2.37 20.47 21.14
N PHE A 32 2.81 19.57 20.25
CA PHE A 32 2.30 19.44 18.90
C PHE A 32 0.83 19.09 18.98
N GLN A 33 -0.02 20.07 18.70
CA GLN A 33 -1.45 19.86 18.60
C GLN A 33 -1.74 19.30 17.21
N THR A 34 -2.26 18.07 17.18
CA THR A 34 -2.66 17.42 15.94
C THR A 34 -3.70 18.24 15.16
N ASP A 35 -4.48 19.07 15.84
CA ASP A 35 -5.50 19.92 15.22
C ASP A 35 -4.93 21.20 14.56
N ASP A 36 -3.64 21.50 14.73
CA ASP A 36 -2.95 22.60 14.02
C ASP A 36 -2.39 22.15 12.65
N LEU A 37 -2.56 20.88 12.28
CA LEU A 37 -2.12 20.35 11.00
C LEU A 37 -2.85 21.03 9.83
N LYS A 38 -2.08 21.47 8.83
CA LYS A 38 -2.62 21.87 7.54
C LYS A 38 -2.62 20.66 6.62
N VAL A 39 -3.80 20.19 6.25
CA VAL A 39 -3.95 19.04 5.36
C VAL A 39 -4.35 19.53 3.99
N VAL A 40 -3.50 19.32 2.99
CA VAL A 40 -3.71 19.78 1.62
C VAL A 40 -3.63 18.65 0.61
N THR A 41 -4.32 18.84 -0.51
CA THR A 41 -4.44 17.85 -1.58
C THR A 41 -4.79 18.54 -2.90
N GLU A 42 -4.92 17.76 -3.97
CA GLU A 42 -5.36 18.22 -5.29
C GLU A 42 -6.61 17.43 -5.75
N ASP A 43 -7.11 17.70 -6.96
CA ASP A 43 -8.15 16.88 -7.61
C ASP A 43 -7.50 15.75 -8.42
N TYR A 44 -7.37 14.57 -7.79
CA TYR A 44 -6.68 13.38 -8.27
C TYR A 44 -7.50 12.12 -7.95
N ALA A 45 -8.68 12.02 -8.56
CA ALA A 45 -9.54 10.85 -8.43
C ALA A 45 -8.84 9.58 -8.94
N PRO A 46 -9.04 8.40 -8.32
CA PRO A 46 -9.92 8.14 -7.18
C PRO A 46 -9.22 8.28 -5.81
N LEU A 47 -7.98 8.80 -5.75
CA LEU A 47 -7.21 8.89 -4.51
C LEU A 47 -7.67 10.04 -3.61
N ASN A 48 -7.93 11.21 -4.19
CA ASN A 48 -8.41 12.41 -3.51
C ASN A 48 -9.09 13.32 -4.52
N TYR A 49 -10.39 13.59 -4.36
CA TYR A 49 -11.14 14.38 -5.34
C TYR A 49 -12.41 14.97 -4.73
N LEU A 50 -12.93 16.02 -5.36
CA LEU A 50 -14.22 16.59 -4.99
C LEU A 50 -15.34 15.92 -5.78
N ASP A 51 -16.29 15.32 -5.06
CA ASP A 51 -17.57 14.85 -5.60
C ASP A 51 -18.70 15.69 -5.01
N ASN A 52 -19.35 16.50 -5.86
CA ASN A 52 -20.40 17.43 -5.45
C ASN A 52 -20.01 18.32 -4.24
N GLY A 53 -18.75 18.79 -4.23
CA GLY A 53 -18.20 19.62 -3.16
C GLY A 53 -17.76 18.88 -1.90
N THR A 54 -17.96 17.56 -1.83
CA THR A 54 -17.46 16.71 -0.73
C THR A 54 -16.12 16.10 -1.13
N LEU A 55 -15.11 16.25 -0.27
CA LEU A 55 -13.82 15.59 -0.47
C LEU A 55 -13.95 14.08 -0.22
N LYS A 56 -13.59 13.29 -1.23
CA LYS A 56 -13.65 11.82 -1.23
C LYS A 56 -12.35 11.23 -1.77
N GLY A 57 -12.18 9.94 -1.56
CA GLY A 57 -11.09 9.17 -2.15
C GLY A 57 -10.33 8.35 -1.12
N ILE A 58 -9.52 7.44 -1.64
CA ILE A 58 -8.76 6.47 -0.85
C ILE A 58 -7.85 7.16 0.18
N SER A 59 -7.06 8.14 -0.26
CA SER A 59 -6.13 8.88 0.59
C SER A 59 -6.85 9.73 1.63
N VAL A 60 -8.03 10.25 1.30
CA VAL A 60 -8.87 11.02 2.22
C VAL A 60 -9.36 10.15 3.36
N ASP A 61 -10.02 9.02 3.04
CA ASP A 61 -10.63 8.15 4.04
C ASP A 61 -9.60 7.45 4.92
N LEU A 62 -8.43 7.10 4.38
CA LEU A 62 -7.33 6.52 5.17
C LEU A 62 -6.67 7.56 6.08
N THR A 63 -6.46 8.78 5.60
CA THR A 63 -5.80 9.83 6.39
C THR A 63 -6.70 10.35 7.50
N GLU A 64 -7.96 10.66 7.20
CA GLU A 64 -8.95 11.07 8.21
C GLU A 64 -9.09 10.00 9.31
N ALA A 65 -9.19 8.73 8.93
CA ALA A 65 -9.26 7.63 9.90
C ALA A 65 -7.98 7.51 10.75
N ALA A 66 -6.80 7.71 10.15
CA ALA A 66 -5.54 7.66 10.88
C ALA A 66 -5.41 8.82 11.87
N LEU A 67 -5.77 10.05 11.46
CA LEU A 67 -5.76 11.23 12.33
C LEU A 67 -6.74 11.09 13.49
N HIS A 68 -7.96 10.59 13.24
CA HIS A 68 -8.93 10.29 14.29
C HIS A 68 -8.43 9.23 15.28
N GLN A 69 -7.79 8.14 14.79
CA GLN A 69 -7.22 7.12 15.68
C GLN A 69 -6.08 7.67 16.55
N LEU A 70 -5.39 8.71 16.09
CA LEU A 70 -4.36 9.42 16.84
C LEU A 70 -4.90 10.60 17.68
N GLY A 71 -6.23 10.72 17.79
CA GLY A 71 -6.89 11.67 18.68
C GLY A 71 -7.09 13.08 18.11
N SER A 72 -6.86 13.30 16.81
CA SER A 72 -7.22 14.56 16.15
C SER A 72 -8.72 14.67 15.91
N ASN A 73 -9.24 15.89 15.96
CA ASN A 73 -10.61 16.23 15.59
C ASN A 73 -10.73 16.74 14.14
N LEU A 74 -9.63 16.75 13.38
CA LEU A 74 -9.66 17.15 11.98
C LEU A 74 -10.49 16.16 11.15
N THR A 75 -11.43 16.73 10.41
CA THR A 75 -12.23 16.01 9.42
C THR A 75 -11.87 16.48 8.02
N ARG A 76 -12.34 15.74 7.01
CA ARG A 76 -12.17 16.08 5.59
C ARG A 76 -12.67 17.48 5.23
N GLU A 77 -13.57 18.08 6.01
CA GLU A 77 -14.05 19.45 5.80
C GLU A 77 -12.96 20.50 6.06
N SER A 78 -11.96 20.17 6.88
CA SER A 78 -10.79 21.03 7.15
C SER A 78 -9.67 20.87 6.11
N PHE A 79 -9.78 19.91 5.20
CA PHE A 79 -8.73 19.62 4.22
C PHE A 79 -8.90 20.53 3.00
N SER A 80 -7.80 21.10 2.50
CA SER A 80 -7.84 22.06 1.39
C SER A 80 -7.44 21.41 0.07
N VAL A 81 -8.28 21.57 -0.95
CA VAL A 81 -8.00 21.14 -2.33
C VAL A 81 -7.42 22.34 -3.10
N LEU A 82 -6.19 22.19 -3.59
CA LEU A 82 -5.41 23.23 -4.27
C LEU A 82 -4.84 22.68 -5.59
N PRO A 83 -4.41 23.54 -6.54
CA PRO A 83 -3.57 23.09 -7.65
C PRO A 83 -2.31 22.38 -7.14
N TRP A 84 -1.86 21.31 -7.83
CA TRP A 84 -0.73 20.48 -7.41
C TRP A 84 0.50 21.28 -6.96
N SER A 85 1.04 22.16 -7.83
CA SER A 85 2.22 22.96 -7.52
C SER A 85 2.04 23.86 -6.28
N GLU A 86 0.82 24.33 -6.01
CA GLU A 86 0.52 25.13 -4.82
C GLU A 86 0.54 24.24 -3.56
N ALA A 87 -0.14 23.10 -3.60
CA ALA A 87 -0.17 22.13 -2.50
C ALA A 87 1.23 21.59 -2.18
N TYR A 88 2.00 21.24 -3.22
CA TYR A 88 3.39 20.78 -3.13
C TYR A 88 4.30 21.81 -2.46
N ASN A 89 4.24 23.07 -2.91
CA ASN A 89 5.06 24.13 -2.31
C ASN A 89 4.63 24.46 -0.88
N LEU A 90 3.33 24.44 -0.58
CA LEU A 90 2.85 24.66 0.78
C LEU A 90 3.37 23.59 1.73
N ALA A 91 3.27 22.31 1.35
CA ALA A 91 3.78 21.19 2.15
C ALA A 91 5.29 21.27 2.37
N ARG A 92 6.04 21.74 1.38
CA ARG A 92 7.50 21.89 1.49
C ARG A 92 7.93 23.07 2.38
N THR A 93 7.13 24.14 2.45
CA THR A 93 7.58 25.42 3.04
C THR A 93 6.83 25.85 4.29
N THR A 94 5.68 25.24 4.59
CA THR A 94 4.85 25.59 5.74
C THR A 94 4.91 24.47 6.78
N PRO A 95 5.37 24.76 8.01
CA PRO A 95 5.42 23.79 9.10
C PRO A 95 4.08 23.07 9.30
N ASN A 96 4.13 21.82 9.76
CA ASN A 96 2.95 21.00 10.10
C ASN A 96 1.94 20.84 8.94
N THR A 97 2.43 20.83 7.69
CA THR A 97 1.59 20.60 6.51
C THR A 97 1.75 19.17 5.99
N ILE A 98 0.64 18.53 5.64
CA ILE A 98 0.55 17.20 5.04
C ILE A 98 0.03 17.34 3.61
N LEU A 99 0.69 16.69 2.65
CA LEU A 99 0.25 16.52 1.27
C LEU A 99 -0.12 15.07 0.99
N PHE A 100 -1.27 14.87 0.38
CA PHE A 100 -1.74 13.53 -0.01
C PHE A 100 -1.05 12.98 -1.25
N SER A 101 -1.14 11.66 -1.41
CA SER A 101 -0.91 10.93 -2.66
C SER A 101 0.37 11.30 -3.43
N THR A 102 1.46 11.54 -2.72
CA THR A 102 2.70 12.06 -3.31
C THR A 102 3.66 10.92 -3.65
N ASP A 103 4.17 10.90 -4.88
CA ASP A 103 5.28 10.05 -5.29
C ASP A 103 6.56 10.36 -4.51
N ARG A 104 7.10 9.32 -3.87
CA ARG A 104 8.41 9.35 -3.21
C ARG A 104 9.52 9.10 -4.24
N LEU A 105 10.10 10.18 -4.72
CA LEU A 105 11.19 10.18 -5.71
C LEU A 105 12.54 10.47 -5.04
N PRO A 106 13.67 10.00 -5.61
CA PRO A 106 15.01 10.28 -5.06
C PRO A 106 15.27 11.78 -4.81
N GLU A 107 14.85 12.64 -5.73
CA GLU A 107 15.01 14.10 -5.64
C GLU A 107 14.08 14.78 -4.62
N ARG A 108 13.05 14.07 -4.14
CA ARG A 108 12.10 14.56 -3.12
C ARG A 108 12.39 14.02 -1.73
N GLU A 109 13.29 13.05 -1.61
CA GLU A 109 13.50 12.28 -0.38
C GLU A 109 13.80 13.18 0.82
N ASP A 110 14.68 14.16 0.65
CA ASP A 110 15.10 15.11 1.69
C ASP A 110 14.15 16.31 1.85
N LEU A 111 13.11 16.42 1.02
CA LEU A 111 12.17 17.54 1.05
C LEU A 111 10.97 17.30 1.98
N PHE A 112 10.74 16.04 2.38
CA PHE A 112 9.58 15.64 3.16
C PHE A 112 9.90 14.51 4.13
N LEU A 113 9.06 14.35 5.14
CA LEU A 113 8.94 13.10 5.91
C LEU A 113 7.79 12.27 5.32
N TRP A 114 7.89 10.95 5.34
CA TRP A 114 7.02 10.08 4.56
C TRP A 114 6.25 9.08 5.43
N ALA A 115 4.93 8.99 5.24
CA ALA A 115 4.10 7.91 5.79
C ALA A 115 3.36 7.17 4.68
N GLY A 116 3.37 5.83 4.71
CA GLY A 116 2.73 4.99 3.70
C GLY A 116 3.60 3.83 3.22
N PRO A 117 3.40 3.34 1.98
CA PRO A 117 2.53 3.91 0.94
C PRO A 117 1.04 3.75 1.26
N VAL A 118 0.18 4.63 0.75
CA VAL A 118 -1.28 4.49 0.81
C VAL A 118 -1.82 3.69 -0.36
N MET A 119 -1.27 3.89 -1.55
CA MET A 119 -1.65 3.23 -2.80
C MET A 119 -0.44 3.02 -3.68
N GLU A 120 -0.57 2.15 -4.67
CA GLU A 120 0.40 2.03 -5.75
C GLU A 120 -0.36 1.86 -7.06
N ASN A 121 0.21 2.37 -8.14
CA ASN A 121 -0.39 2.24 -9.46
C ASN A 121 0.64 2.44 -10.58
N SER A 122 0.25 2.15 -11.81
CA SER A 122 1.09 2.32 -12.99
C SER A 122 1.15 3.79 -13.40
N GLN A 123 2.36 4.28 -13.64
CA GLN A 123 2.59 5.46 -14.46
C GLN A 123 2.61 5.03 -15.91
N VAL A 124 1.80 5.68 -16.75
CA VAL A 124 1.60 5.29 -18.14
C VAL A 124 1.76 6.49 -19.08
N LEU A 125 2.03 6.20 -20.34
CA LEU A 125 1.88 7.16 -21.42
C LEU A 125 0.52 6.92 -22.08
N PHE A 126 -0.38 7.89 -21.95
CA PHE A 126 -1.62 7.93 -22.70
C PHE A 126 -1.37 8.49 -24.10
N THR A 127 -1.83 7.78 -25.13
CA THR A 127 -1.77 8.23 -26.52
C THR A 127 -3.14 8.14 -27.19
N ARG A 128 -3.30 8.84 -28.33
CA ARG A 128 -4.50 8.68 -29.14
C ARG A 128 -4.52 7.29 -29.81
N THR A 129 -5.69 6.72 -30.01
CA THR A 129 -5.86 5.41 -30.67
C THR A 129 -5.63 5.46 -32.18
N ASP A 130 -5.63 6.65 -32.79
CA ASP A 130 -5.40 6.86 -34.22
C ASP A 130 -3.96 7.29 -34.55
N THR A 131 -3.11 7.47 -33.53
CA THR A 131 -1.70 7.80 -33.71
C THR A 131 -0.84 6.55 -33.78
N ASN A 132 -0.65 6.00 -34.98
CA ASN A 132 0.33 4.95 -35.18
C ASN A 132 1.74 5.55 -35.34
N ARG A 133 2.49 5.64 -34.24
CA ARG A 133 3.91 6.10 -34.23
C ARG A 133 4.83 5.19 -33.43
N SER A 134 4.49 3.90 -33.31
CA SER A 134 5.28 2.91 -32.57
C SER A 134 6.71 2.71 -33.12
N ASP A 135 6.98 3.18 -34.34
CA ASP A 135 8.28 3.16 -35.01
C ASP A 135 9.24 4.28 -34.55
N LEU A 136 8.72 5.32 -33.90
CA LEU A 136 9.48 6.47 -33.44
C LEU A 136 9.68 6.42 -31.92
N GLY A 137 10.93 6.39 -31.47
CA GLY A 137 11.26 6.43 -30.04
C GLY A 137 10.76 7.71 -29.35
N LEU A 138 10.44 7.61 -28.05
CA LEU A 138 9.90 8.71 -27.23
C LEU A 138 10.75 9.98 -27.28
N GLY A 139 12.06 9.87 -27.46
CA GLY A 139 12.98 11.01 -27.55
C GLY A 139 12.66 12.00 -28.66
N SER A 140 11.92 11.59 -29.71
CA SER A 140 11.49 12.46 -30.81
C SER A 140 10.08 13.04 -30.64
N GLN A 141 9.34 12.57 -29.64
CA GLN A 141 7.93 12.86 -29.45
C GLN A 141 7.73 14.01 -28.48
N LYS A 142 6.68 14.81 -28.70
CA LYS A 142 6.24 15.82 -27.73
C LYS A 142 5.42 15.14 -26.65
N ILE A 143 5.93 15.14 -25.42
CA ILE A 143 5.27 14.51 -24.28
C ILE A 143 4.76 15.62 -23.36
N VAL A 144 3.47 15.62 -23.03
CA VAL A 144 2.92 16.52 -22.03
C VAL A 144 3.00 15.87 -20.65
N VAL A 145 3.32 16.66 -19.62
CA VAL A 145 3.37 16.26 -18.21
C VAL A 145 2.83 17.40 -17.34
N LEU A 146 2.48 17.12 -16.09
CA LEU A 146 2.13 18.18 -15.16
C LEU A 146 3.39 18.82 -14.56
N THR A 147 3.37 20.13 -14.35
CA THR A 147 4.45 20.85 -13.66
C THR A 147 4.63 20.30 -12.25
N ASP A 148 5.88 20.14 -11.82
CA ASP A 148 6.27 19.55 -10.52
C ASP A 148 5.76 18.13 -10.26
N ASP A 149 5.17 17.42 -11.23
CA ASP A 149 4.67 16.05 -11.10
C ASP A 149 5.74 15.00 -11.42
N CYS A 150 5.53 13.76 -10.95
CA CYS A 150 6.40 12.63 -11.21
C CYS A 150 6.41 12.17 -12.68
N GLY A 151 5.38 12.47 -13.47
CA GLY A 151 5.25 12.02 -14.86
C GLY A 151 6.46 12.40 -15.73
N LYS A 152 7.10 13.55 -15.46
CA LYS A 152 8.34 13.97 -16.10
C LYS A 152 9.49 12.98 -15.88
N ALA A 153 9.71 12.56 -14.63
CA ALA A 153 10.77 11.62 -14.28
C ALA A 153 10.56 10.25 -14.95
N TYR A 154 9.32 9.77 -15.00
CA TYR A 154 8.97 8.51 -15.67
C TYR A 154 9.11 8.60 -17.20
N ALA A 155 8.69 9.70 -17.81
CA ALA A 155 8.85 9.93 -19.25
C ALA A 155 10.33 9.95 -19.66
N ILE A 156 11.18 10.69 -18.92
CA ILE A 156 12.62 10.77 -19.18
C ILE A 156 13.26 9.40 -19.01
N LYS A 157 12.94 8.67 -17.94
CA LYS A 157 13.44 7.31 -17.70
C LYS A 157 13.06 6.34 -18.82
N ALA A 158 11.89 6.52 -19.43
CA ALA A 158 11.43 5.75 -20.58
C ALA A 158 12.05 6.19 -21.93
N GLY A 159 12.87 7.24 -21.94
CA GLY A 159 13.62 7.70 -23.11
C GLY A 159 13.05 8.94 -23.80
N ALA A 160 12.12 9.67 -23.19
CA ALA A 160 11.73 11.00 -23.66
C ALA A 160 12.89 11.99 -23.52
N ASP A 161 13.03 12.90 -24.48
CA ASP A 161 14.01 13.98 -24.44
C ASP A 161 13.38 15.16 -23.70
N GLU A 162 14.03 15.65 -22.64
CA GLU A 162 13.52 16.75 -21.82
C GLU A 162 13.18 17.99 -22.64
N LYS A 163 13.89 18.26 -23.75
CA LYS A 163 13.61 19.39 -24.64
C LYS A 163 12.25 19.31 -25.35
N ASN A 164 11.68 18.11 -25.43
CA ASN A 164 10.40 17.83 -26.07
C ASN A 164 9.28 17.64 -25.04
N ILE A 165 9.56 17.79 -23.74
CA ILE A 165 8.57 17.75 -22.68
C ILE A 165 7.89 19.11 -22.58
N ILE A 166 6.56 19.10 -22.50
CA ILE A 166 5.73 20.28 -22.28
C ILE A 166 5.08 20.12 -20.91
N GLU A 167 5.32 21.09 -20.03
CA GLU A 167 4.74 21.10 -18.69
C GLU A 167 3.46 21.97 -18.68
N VAL A 168 2.39 21.44 -18.09
CA VAL A 168 1.11 22.14 -17.92
C VAL A 168 0.67 22.11 -16.46
N PRO A 169 -0.12 23.09 -15.99
CA PRO A 169 -0.44 23.19 -14.56
C PRO A 169 -1.55 22.22 -14.11
N GLN A 170 -2.41 21.71 -15.01
CA GLN A 170 -3.50 20.80 -14.65
C GLN A 170 -3.72 19.71 -15.70
N ALA A 171 -4.38 18.64 -15.29
CA ALA A 171 -4.70 17.50 -16.15
C ALA A 171 -5.62 17.88 -17.33
N LYS A 172 -6.48 18.90 -17.17
CA LYS A 172 -7.38 19.37 -18.23
C LYS A 172 -6.59 19.82 -19.46
N GLU A 173 -5.52 20.60 -19.27
CA GLU A 173 -4.65 21.06 -20.35
C GLU A 173 -3.94 19.90 -21.04
N ALA A 174 -3.45 18.92 -20.28
CA ALA A 174 -2.82 17.72 -20.84
C ALA A 174 -3.80 16.94 -21.73
N VAL A 175 -5.03 16.71 -21.24
CA VAL A 175 -6.09 16.05 -22.02
C VAL A 175 -6.39 16.80 -23.31
N MET A 176 -6.55 18.12 -23.27
CA MET A 176 -6.78 18.93 -24.47
C MET A 176 -5.63 18.83 -25.49
N MET A 177 -4.38 18.79 -25.02
CA MET A 177 -3.20 18.69 -25.89
C MET A 177 -3.08 17.33 -26.58
N ILE A 178 -3.49 16.25 -25.92
CA ILE A 178 -3.58 14.93 -26.53
C ILE A 178 -4.74 14.89 -27.51
N GLU A 179 -5.93 15.33 -27.08
CA GLU A 179 -7.13 15.30 -27.92
C GLU A 179 -6.95 16.09 -29.22
N ASN A 180 -6.30 17.26 -29.20
CA ASN A 180 -6.07 18.05 -30.40
C ASN A 180 -4.79 17.67 -31.20
N GLY A 181 -4.02 16.69 -30.73
CA GLY A 181 -2.79 16.22 -31.37
C GLY A 181 -1.57 17.15 -31.25
N SER A 182 -1.61 18.17 -30.38
CA SER A 182 -0.46 19.06 -30.13
C SER A 182 0.65 18.39 -29.31
N ALA A 183 0.30 17.36 -28.54
CA ALA A 183 1.23 16.43 -27.90
C ALA A 183 0.97 15.00 -28.42
N TYR A 184 2.03 14.19 -28.49
CA TYR A 184 1.94 12.79 -28.86
C TYR A 184 1.36 11.95 -27.72
N GLY A 185 1.87 12.17 -26.51
CA GLY A 185 1.50 11.37 -25.35
C GLY A 185 1.54 12.16 -24.05
N TRP A 186 0.75 11.73 -23.07
CA TRP A 186 0.68 12.32 -21.73
C TRP A 186 1.20 11.29 -20.73
N ALA A 187 2.30 11.60 -20.05
CA ALA A 187 2.84 10.73 -19.01
C ALA A 187 2.21 11.08 -17.66
N TYR A 188 1.45 10.14 -17.10
CA TYR A 188 0.67 10.35 -15.87
C TYR A 188 0.24 9.03 -15.23
N ASP A 189 -0.31 9.11 -14.01
CA ASP A 189 -0.93 7.95 -13.36
C ASP A 189 -2.10 7.39 -14.17
N GLU A 190 -2.18 6.06 -14.23
CA GLU A 190 -3.20 5.39 -15.03
C GLU A 190 -4.63 5.68 -14.55
N LEU A 191 -4.90 5.64 -13.24
CA LEU A 191 -6.26 5.79 -12.73
C LEU A 191 -6.70 7.25 -12.75
N ALA A 192 -5.83 8.16 -12.31
CA ALA A 192 -6.09 9.60 -12.35
C ALA A 192 -6.17 10.12 -13.79
N GLY A 193 -5.32 9.61 -14.69
CA GLY A 193 -5.36 9.92 -16.11
C GLY A 193 -6.65 9.44 -16.76
N GLN A 194 -7.08 8.20 -16.50
CA GLN A 194 -8.37 7.69 -16.98
C GLN A 194 -9.54 8.55 -16.51
N HIS A 195 -9.56 8.91 -15.21
CA HIS A 195 -10.63 9.77 -14.68
C HIS A 195 -10.63 11.15 -15.33
N ALA A 196 -9.45 11.78 -15.48
CA ALA A 196 -9.31 13.08 -16.13
C ALA A 196 -9.72 13.05 -17.60
N ILE A 197 -9.37 11.99 -18.35
CA ILE A 197 -9.80 11.78 -19.73
C ILE A 197 -11.33 11.70 -19.80
N MET A 198 -11.96 10.88 -18.94
CA MET A 198 -13.42 10.76 -18.89
C MET A 198 -14.13 12.06 -18.51
N LYS A 199 -13.49 12.89 -17.68
CA LYS A 199 -14.03 14.16 -17.19
C LYS A 199 -13.87 15.31 -18.20
N TYR A 200 -12.75 15.37 -18.91
CA TYR A 200 -12.36 16.55 -19.69
C TYR A 200 -12.29 16.35 -21.20
N ALA A 201 -12.10 15.12 -21.69
CA ALA A 201 -12.04 14.86 -23.13
C ALA A 201 -13.45 14.99 -23.74
N THR A 202 -13.51 15.54 -24.93
CA THR A 202 -14.73 15.60 -25.74
C THR A 202 -15.10 14.23 -26.29
N ASP A 203 -14.09 13.44 -26.69
CA ASP A 203 -14.22 12.05 -27.11
C ASP A 203 -13.21 11.15 -26.38
N PRO A 204 -13.52 10.72 -25.13
CA PRO A 204 -12.63 9.90 -24.31
C PRO A 204 -12.17 8.60 -24.99
N VAL A 205 -12.96 8.05 -25.90
CA VAL A 205 -12.65 6.79 -26.59
C VAL A 205 -11.44 6.93 -27.52
N GLN A 206 -11.13 8.15 -27.98
CA GLN A 206 -9.95 8.41 -28.80
C GLN A 206 -8.64 8.40 -28.01
N ILE A 207 -8.67 8.41 -26.67
CA ILE A 207 -7.48 8.42 -25.80
C ILE A 207 -7.49 7.14 -24.96
N GLY A 208 -6.96 6.05 -25.52
CA GLY A 208 -7.12 4.70 -24.94
C GLY A 208 -5.87 3.84 -24.92
N GLU A 209 -4.86 4.14 -25.73
CA GLU A 209 -3.61 3.40 -25.73
C GLU A 209 -2.75 3.79 -24.52
N ARG A 210 -2.22 2.79 -23.83
CA ARG A 210 -1.44 2.96 -22.59
C ARG A 210 -0.15 2.16 -22.68
N GLN A 211 0.98 2.86 -22.62
CA GLN A 211 2.28 2.24 -22.43
C GLN A 211 2.72 2.41 -20.98
N VAL A 212 3.01 1.31 -20.27
CA VAL A 212 3.53 1.39 -18.89
C VAL A 212 4.94 1.96 -18.89
N LEU A 213 5.14 3.05 -18.13
CA LEU A 213 6.43 3.72 -17.93
C LEU A 213 7.10 3.28 -16.61
N GLY A 214 6.29 2.81 -15.65
CA GLY A 214 6.75 2.22 -14.41
C GLY A 214 5.64 2.13 -13.37
N THR A 215 6.00 1.72 -12.16
CA THR A 215 5.08 1.67 -11.01
C THR A 215 5.44 2.78 -10.05
N SER A 216 4.42 3.50 -9.58
CA SER A 216 4.49 4.51 -8.55
C SER A 216 3.87 4.01 -7.25
N ARG A 217 4.40 4.48 -6.12
CA ARG A 217 3.85 4.31 -4.79
C ARG A 217 3.56 5.68 -4.20
N TYR A 218 2.32 5.87 -3.78
CA TYR A 218 1.80 7.12 -3.24
C TYR A 218 1.94 7.14 -1.73
N TYR A 219 2.48 8.23 -1.19
CA TYR A 219 2.69 8.45 0.25
C TYR A 219 1.99 9.71 0.72
N LEU A 220 1.81 9.82 2.03
CA LEU A 220 1.60 11.11 2.67
C LEU A 220 2.96 11.79 2.85
N ALA A 221 3.11 12.99 2.30
CA ALA A 221 4.32 13.80 2.42
C ALA A 221 4.11 14.88 3.48
N PHE A 222 4.91 14.84 4.53
CA PHE A 222 4.86 15.77 5.65
C PHE A 222 5.97 16.80 5.52
N ASN A 223 5.69 18.03 5.91
CA ASN A 223 6.71 19.05 6.05
C ASN A 223 7.83 18.56 7.03
N PRO A 224 9.13 18.83 6.75
CA PRO A 224 10.25 18.41 7.60
C PRO A 224 10.20 18.91 9.05
N GLU A 225 9.47 19.99 9.33
CA GLU A 225 9.30 20.51 10.69
C GLU A 225 8.19 19.78 11.49
N THR A 226 7.47 18.84 10.88
CA THR A 226 6.51 17.98 11.59
C THR A 226 7.26 17.02 12.53
N PRO A 227 6.83 16.83 13.79
CA PRO A 227 7.47 15.88 14.70
C PRO A 227 7.56 14.47 14.10
N VAL A 228 8.78 13.91 14.07
CA VAL A 228 9.04 12.61 13.44
C VAL A 228 8.29 11.47 14.13
N GLU A 229 8.08 11.57 15.44
CA GLU A 229 7.31 10.63 16.23
C GLU A 229 5.85 10.58 15.75
N PHE A 230 5.27 11.73 15.38
CA PHE A 230 3.93 11.80 14.85
C PHE A 230 3.85 11.20 13.44
N VAL A 231 4.81 11.50 12.56
CA VAL A 231 4.86 10.89 11.21
C VAL A 231 4.97 9.35 11.31
N ASN A 232 5.80 8.86 12.23
CA ASN A 232 5.93 7.42 12.51
C ASN A 232 4.62 6.82 13.05
N ALA A 233 3.90 7.53 13.92
CA ALA A 233 2.61 7.09 14.43
C ALA A 233 1.55 7.01 13.31
N VAL A 234 1.50 7.98 12.41
CA VAL A 234 0.63 7.92 11.22
C VAL A 234 1.01 6.73 10.34
N ASN A 235 2.30 6.57 10.06
CA ASN A 235 2.78 5.45 9.25
C ASN A 235 2.38 4.09 9.85
N ASN A 236 2.61 3.89 11.15
CA ASN A 236 2.22 2.65 11.84
C ASN A 236 0.71 2.42 11.77
N THR A 237 -0.10 3.47 11.95
CA THR A 237 -1.56 3.38 11.85
C THR A 237 -2.01 2.96 10.44
N LEU A 238 -1.40 3.51 9.39
CA LEU A 238 -1.67 3.10 8.01
C LEU A 238 -1.27 1.63 7.75
N GLN A 239 -0.16 1.16 8.34
CA GLN A 239 0.23 -0.25 8.26
C GLN A 239 -0.76 -1.16 9.00
N ASP A 240 -1.27 -0.73 10.15
CA ASP A 240 -2.29 -1.45 10.91
C ASP A 240 -3.59 -1.54 10.12
N PHE A 241 -4.00 -0.49 9.40
CA PHE A 241 -5.17 -0.54 8.51
C PHE A 241 -5.05 -1.59 7.41
N LYS A 242 -3.84 -1.97 7.01
CA LYS A 242 -3.59 -3.03 6.00
C LYS A 242 -3.50 -4.42 6.60
N ARG A 243 -3.12 -4.55 7.87
CA ARG A 243 -2.83 -5.84 8.52
C ARG A 243 -3.97 -6.32 9.40
N ASN A 244 -4.58 -5.42 10.14
CA ASN A 244 -5.55 -5.74 11.18
C ASN A 244 -6.93 -5.93 10.56
N ARG A 245 -7.38 -7.19 10.57
CA ARG A 245 -8.76 -7.56 10.19
C ARG A 245 -9.68 -7.29 11.37
N THR A 246 -10.82 -6.65 11.10
CA THR A 246 -11.91 -6.47 12.07
C THR A 246 -12.67 -7.78 12.31
N GLU A 247 -13.66 -7.77 13.20
CA GLU A 247 -14.57 -8.91 13.43
C GLU A 247 -15.26 -9.40 12.14
N ALA A 248 -15.50 -8.51 11.17
CA ALA A 248 -16.04 -8.89 9.86
C ALA A 248 -15.05 -9.70 8.98
N GLY A 249 -13.78 -9.80 9.39
CA GLY A 249 -12.75 -10.52 8.66
C GLY A 249 -12.05 -9.75 7.56
N VAL A 250 -12.36 -8.47 7.36
CA VAL A 250 -11.69 -7.58 6.41
C VAL A 250 -10.97 -6.45 7.13
N THR A 251 -9.94 -5.90 6.48
CA THR A 251 -9.16 -4.79 7.02
C THR A 251 -9.84 -3.45 6.72
N LYS A 252 -9.41 -2.37 7.39
CA LYS A 252 -9.89 -1.01 7.06
C LYS A 252 -9.48 -0.65 5.63
N TYR A 253 -8.25 -0.97 5.27
CA TYR A 253 -7.71 -0.75 3.93
C TYR A 253 -8.54 -1.46 2.85
N GLU A 254 -8.80 -2.76 3.00
CA GLU A 254 -9.59 -3.53 2.03
C GLU A 254 -10.97 -2.93 1.79
N ARG A 255 -11.68 -2.50 2.84
CA ARG A 255 -12.97 -1.83 2.70
C ARG A 255 -12.86 -0.51 1.95
N THR A 256 -11.92 0.34 2.35
CA THR A 256 -11.70 1.61 1.64
C THR A 256 -11.36 1.38 0.17
N ILE A 257 -10.53 0.39 -0.18
CA ILE A 257 -10.25 0.09 -1.58
C ILE A 257 -11.51 -0.38 -2.33
N ALA A 258 -12.34 -1.24 -1.71
CA ALA A 258 -13.58 -1.73 -2.33
C ALA A 258 -14.57 -0.61 -2.65
N ASP A 259 -14.56 0.48 -1.88
CA ASP A 259 -15.46 1.63 -2.09
C ASP A 259 -15.10 2.48 -3.32
N TYR A 260 -13.83 2.41 -3.79
CA TYR A 260 -13.33 3.31 -4.85
C TYR A 260 -12.78 2.60 -6.09
N LEU A 261 -12.31 1.35 -5.96
CA LEU A 261 -11.63 0.66 -7.04
C LEU A 261 -12.31 -0.66 -7.38
N PRO A 262 -12.38 -1.01 -8.68
CA PRO A 262 -12.85 -2.32 -9.09
C PRO A 262 -11.87 -3.41 -8.65
N VAL A 263 -12.37 -4.64 -8.58
CA VAL A 263 -11.51 -5.81 -8.33
C VAL A 263 -10.54 -6.02 -9.49
N ARG A 264 -9.25 -6.03 -9.18
CA ARG A 264 -8.15 -6.26 -10.13
C ARG A 264 -7.94 -7.76 -10.39
N CYS A 265 -7.27 -8.02 -11.50
CA CYS A 265 -6.72 -9.32 -11.88
C CYS A 265 -5.20 -9.18 -12.02
N THR A 266 -4.48 -10.30 -12.04
CA THR A 266 -3.03 -10.29 -12.30
C THR A 266 -2.74 -10.63 -13.75
N GLU A 267 -1.60 -10.18 -14.30
CA GLU A 267 -1.17 -10.60 -15.64
C GLU A 267 -0.67 -12.05 -15.64
N LYS A 268 -0.01 -12.43 -14.55
CA LYS A 268 0.55 -13.76 -14.34
C LYS A 268 0.03 -14.33 -13.04
N SER A 269 -0.04 -15.65 -13.01
CA SER A 269 -0.50 -16.37 -11.84
C SER A 269 0.22 -17.70 -11.72
N THR A 270 0.39 -18.16 -10.49
CA THR A 270 0.95 -19.47 -10.18
C THR A 270 0.11 -20.58 -10.84
N PRO A 271 0.71 -21.49 -11.62
CA PRO A 271 -0.02 -22.59 -12.24
C PRO A 271 -0.82 -23.44 -11.22
N GLN A 272 -2.00 -23.93 -11.61
CA GLN A 272 -2.89 -24.67 -10.70
C GLN A 272 -2.24 -25.97 -10.17
N ASP A 273 -1.44 -26.64 -10.99
CA ASP A 273 -0.72 -27.86 -10.63
C ASP A 273 0.30 -27.59 -9.51
N GLN A 274 0.98 -26.45 -9.52
CA GLN A 274 1.91 -26.07 -8.43
C GLN A 274 1.16 -25.87 -7.11
N VAL A 275 0.00 -25.20 -7.16
CA VAL A 275 -0.87 -25.01 -5.97
C VAL A 275 -1.34 -26.36 -5.43
N ILE A 276 -1.85 -27.24 -6.29
CA ILE A 276 -2.33 -28.58 -5.93
C ILE A 276 -1.21 -29.42 -5.34
N ASN A 277 -0.02 -29.41 -5.95
CA ASN A 277 1.14 -30.17 -5.48
C ASN A 277 1.58 -29.73 -4.08
N LEU A 278 1.59 -28.41 -3.79
CA LEU A 278 1.93 -27.90 -2.47
C LEU A 278 0.90 -28.32 -1.41
N VAL A 279 -0.39 -28.32 -1.75
CA VAL A 279 -1.46 -28.83 -0.86
C VAL A 279 -1.28 -30.33 -0.59
N ASN A 280 -1.10 -31.14 -1.63
CA ASN A 280 -0.96 -32.60 -1.49
C ASN A 280 0.26 -32.99 -0.65
N MET A 281 1.40 -32.33 -0.88
CA MET A 281 2.62 -32.54 -0.09
C MET A 281 2.38 -32.13 1.37
N THR A 282 1.79 -30.95 1.61
CA THR A 282 1.56 -30.48 2.98
C THR A 282 0.56 -31.35 3.73
N ALA A 283 -0.47 -31.87 3.06
CA ALA A 283 -1.36 -32.87 3.63
C ALA A 283 -0.59 -34.15 4.01
N THR A 284 0.31 -34.62 3.15
CA THR A 284 1.16 -35.78 3.45
C THR A 284 2.04 -35.53 4.69
N ASP A 285 2.63 -34.35 4.80
CA ASP A 285 3.46 -33.95 5.93
C ASP A 285 2.64 -33.88 7.23
N ILE A 286 1.45 -33.27 7.22
CA ILE A 286 0.55 -33.21 8.38
C ILE A 286 0.09 -34.60 8.81
N ALA A 287 -0.21 -35.50 7.86
CA ALA A 287 -0.57 -36.88 8.17
C ALA A 287 0.58 -37.66 8.85
N ALA A 288 1.84 -37.32 8.54
CA ALA A 288 3.02 -37.95 9.11
C ALA A 288 3.45 -37.32 10.46
N ASP A 289 3.47 -35.99 10.55
CA ASP A 289 3.88 -35.20 11.72
C ASP A 289 3.12 -33.86 11.78
N ALA A 290 1.89 -33.88 12.29
CA ALA A 290 1.06 -32.67 12.38
C ALA A 290 1.73 -31.56 13.23
N PRO A 291 2.21 -31.82 14.47
CA PRO A 291 2.81 -30.75 15.29
C PRO A 291 4.07 -30.14 14.66
N GLY A 292 4.97 -30.96 14.11
CA GLY A 292 6.20 -30.48 13.47
C GLY A 292 5.94 -29.72 12.17
N THR A 293 4.97 -30.18 11.39
CA THR A 293 4.55 -29.52 10.14
C THR A 293 3.89 -28.18 10.41
N ILE A 294 2.92 -28.12 11.33
CA ILE A 294 2.26 -26.86 11.75
C ILE A 294 3.29 -25.84 12.25
N THR A 295 4.27 -26.28 13.05
CA THR A 295 5.36 -25.42 13.52
C THR A 295 6.20 -24.88 12.36
N SER A 296 6.48 -25.71 11.35
CA SER A 296 7.27 -25.31 10.18
C SER A 296 6.51 -24.36 9.25
N ILE A 297 5.20 -24.57 9.08
CA ILE A 297 4.31 -23.66 8.35
C ILE A 297 4.33 -22.29 9.04
N ASN A 298 4.07 -22.23 10.36
CA ASN A 298 4.01 -20.96 11.10
C ASN A 298 5.37 -20.23 11.16
N ALA A 299 6.48 -20.95 11.02
CA ALA A 299 7.80 -20.37 10.87
C ALA A 299 8.10 -19.86 9.44
N GLY A 300 7.17 -20.00 8.50
CA GLY A 300 7.32 -19.59 7.11
C GLY A 300 8.43 -20.35 6.37
N LYS A 301 8.71 -21.59 6.78
CA LYS A 301 9.79 -22.39 6.18
C LYS A 301 9.40 -22.86 4.78
N SER A 302 10.39 -22.94 3.89
CA SER A 302 10.25 -23.68 2.64
C SER A 302 9.98 -25.17 2.96
N PRO A 303 9.07 -25.85 2.23
CA PRO A 303 8.36 -25.36 1.04
C PRO A 303 7.01 -24.66 1.31
N TYR A 304 6.57 -24.56 2.57
CA TYR A 304 5.24 -24.02 2.93
C TYR A 304 5.06 -22.52 2.67
N ARG A 305 6.16 -21.78 2.55
CA ARG A 305 6.21 -20.45 1.94
C ARG A 305 7.27 -20.49 0.85
N SER A 306 6.88 -20.19 -0.39
CA SER A 306 7.82 -20.15 -1.49
C SER A 306 8.80 -18.98 -1.34
N PRO A 307 10.12 -19.20 -1.53
CA PRO A 307 11.12 -18.14 -1.45
C PRO A 307 11.15 -17.25 -2.72
N THR A 308 10.55 -17.71 -3.82
CA THR A 308 10.60 -17.03 -5.13
C THR A 308 9.23 -16.61 -5.64
N ASP A 309 8.15 -17.15 -5.07
CA ASP A 309 6.76 -16.78 -5.37
C ASP A 309 6.06 -16.47 -4.04
N PRO A 310 6.13 -15.24 -3.54
CA PRO A 310 5.60 -14.88 -2.22
C PRO A 310 4.08 -15.06 -2.10
N ASP A 311 3.35 -15.17 -3.22
CA ASP A 311 1.91 -15.43 -3.25
C ASP A 311 1.58 -16.91 -2.98
N LEU A 312 2.55 -17.81 -3.18
CA LEU A 312 2.42 -19.25 -2.98
C LEU A 312 2.81 -19.64 -1.54
N TYR A 313 1.81 -19.75 -0.68
CA TYR A 313 1.97 -20.12 0.72
C TYR A 313 0.80 -20.93 1.28
N VAL A 314 1.08 -21.70 2.33
CA VAL A 314 0.11 -22.57 3.00
C VAL A 314 -0.63 -21.84 4.12
N PHE A 315 -1.92 -22.13 4.24
CA PHE A 315 -2.73 -21.93 5.44
C PHE A 315 -3.47 -23.22 5.82
N VAL A 316 -3.81 -23.39 7.10
CA VAL A 316 -4.49 -24.57 7.63
C VAL A 316 -5.62 -24.14 8.57
N PHE A 317 -6.81 -24.69 8.35
CA PHE A 317 -7.95 -24.59 9.26
C PHE A 317 -8.20 -25.93 9.97
N ASP A 318 -8.87 -25.89 11.12
CA ASP A 318 -9.59 -27.05 11.63
C ASP A 318 -11.05 -27.06 11.12
N THR A 319 -11.83 -28.07 11.50
CA THR A 319 -13.24 -28.21 11.09
C THR A 319 -14.17 -27.17 11.72
N SER A 320 -13.71 -26.41 12.71
CA SER A 320 -14.44 -25.30 13.32
C SER A 320 -14.04 -23.94 12.73
N VAL A 321 -13.27 -23.93 11.64
CA VAL A 321 -12.76 -22.71 10.98
C VAL A 321 -11.80 -21.91 11.88
N ASN A 322 -11.13 -22.57 12.83
CA ASN A 322 -10.02 -21.95 13.55
C ASN A 322 -8.78 -21.96 12.65
N LEU A 323 -8.08 -20.83 12.54
CA LEU A 323 -6.82 -20.77 11.79
C LEU A 323 -5.70 -21.43 12.61
N VAL A 324 -5.32 -22.65 12.23
CA VAL A 324 -4.31 -23.47 12.93
C VAL A 324 -2.89 -23.09 12.49
N ALA A 325 -2.71 -22.83 11.19
CA ALA A 325 -1.41 -22.45 10.65
C ALA A 325 -1.54 -21.45 9.49
N ASN A 326 -0.54 -20.58 9.34
CA ASN A 326 -0.43 -19.65 8.21
C ASN A 326 1.03 -19.25 8.02
N ALA A 327 1.56 -19.47 6.81
CA ALA A 327 2.98 -19.24 6.55
C ALA A 327 3.37 -17.77 6.33
N VAL A 328 2.40 -16.86 6.27
CA VAL A 328 2.62 -15.41 6.03
C VAL A 328 2.06 -14.54 7.16
N ASN A 329 0.79 -14.72 7.53
CA ASN A 329 0.10 -13.86 8.49
C ASN A 329 -0.20 -14.59 9.80
N SER A 330 0.54 -14.23 10.85
CA SER A 330 0.39 -14.79 12.20
C SER A 330 -0.69 -14.11 13.05
N ALA A 331 -1.24 -12.96 12.64
CA ALA A 331 -2.12 -12.12 13.47
C ALA A 331 -3.46 -12.79 13.85
N ASN A 332 -3.85 -13.84 13.12
CA ASN A 332 -5.09 -14.58 13.34
C ASN A 332 -4.88 -16.04 13.77
N LEU A 333 -3.64 -16.46 14.03
CA LEU A 333 -3.38 -17.83 14.51
C LEU A 333 -4.15 -18.09 15.81
N GLY A 334 -4.83 -19.24 15.86
CA GLY A 334 -5.67 -19.67 16.98
C GLY A 334 -7.03 -18.98 17.08
N LYS A 335 -7.37 -18.03 16.21
CA LYS A 335 -8.69 -17.39 16.20
C LYS A 335 -9.68 -18.19 15.39
N ASN A 336 -10.94 -18.20 15.85
CA ASN A 336 -12.07 -18.68 15.07
C ASN A 336 -12.43 -17.64 14.01
N LEU A 337 -12.49 -18.05 12.74
CA LEU A 337 -12.82 -17.17 11.61
C LEU A 337 -14.15 -17.55 10.94
N ALA A 338 -14.99 -18.36 11.59
CA ALA A 338 -16.30 -18.71 11.06
C ALA A 338 -17.18 -17.45 10.89
N GLY A 339 -17.93 -17.39 9.79
CA GLY A 339 -18.80 -16.27 9.45
C GLY A 339 -18.07 -15.00 8.99
N THR A 340 -16.74 -14.98 9.00
CA THR A 340 -15.96 -13.86 8.46
C THR A 340 -15.99 -13.87 6.94
N THR A 341 -16.02 -12.69 6.31
CA THR A 341 -16.25 -12.57 4.87
C THR A 341 -15.07 -11.94 4.13
N ASP A 342 -15.12 -11.96 2.80
CA ASP A 342 -14.43 -10.97 1.99
C ASP A 342 -15.17 -9.61 2.00
N VAL A 343 -14.64 -8.63 1.26
CA VAL A 343 -15.18 -7.26 1.22
C VAL A 343 -16.61 -7.17 0.69
N PHE A 344 -17.09 -8.18 -0.04
CA PHE A 344 -18.45 -8.23 -0.59
C PHE A 344 -19.36 -9.22 0.14
N GLY A 345 -18.96 -9.67 1.33
CA GLY A 345 -19.81 -10.48 2.21
C GLY A 345 -19.79 -11.99 1.93
N TYR A 346 -18.85 -12.50 1.13
CA TYR A 346 -18.76 -13.94 0.88
C TYR A 346 -17.94 -14.66 1.97
N PRO A 347 -18.51 -15.64 2.70
CA PRO A 347 -17.84 -16.35 3.81
C PRO A 347 -16.92 -17.47 3.30
N PHE A 348 -15.89 -17.12 2.54
CA PHE A 348 -15.07 -18.07 1.80
C PHE A 348 -14.36 -19.11 2.68
N ARG A 349 -14.05 -18.78 3.94
CA ARG A 349 -13.38 -19.70 4.88
C ARG A 349 -14.32 -20.82 5.30
N ASP A 350 -15.57 -20.48 5.61
CA ASP A 350 -16.63 -21.45 5.88
C ASP A 350 -16.87 -22.35 4.66
N GLU A 351 -16.87 -21.79 3.46
CA GLU A 351 -17.08 -22.57 2.22
C GLU A 351 -15.90 -23.51 1.90
N ILE A 352 -14.66 -23.10 2.21
CA ILE A 352 -13.49 -23.99 2.15
C ILE A 352 -13.66 -25.18 3.10
N VAL A 353 -13.97 -24.94 4.37
CA VAL A 353 -14.07 -26.01 5.38
C VAL A 353 -15.26 -26.94 5.09
N LYS A 354 -16.45 -26.39 4.81
CA LYS A 354 -17.64 -27.20 4.42
C LYS A 354 -17.38 -28.01 3.16
N GLY A 355 -16.71 -27.41 2.17
CA GLY A 355 -16.33 -28.08 0.93
C GLY A 355 -15.38 -29.25 1.18
N ALA A 356 -14.39 -29.07 2.06
CA ALA A 356 -13.44 -30.10 2.45
C ALA A 356 -14.11 -31.26 3.20
N GLU A 357 -15.03 -30.96 4.13
CA GLU A 357 -15.81 -31.99 4.85
C GLU A 357 -16.69 -32.82 3.92
N LYS A 358 -17.29 -32.18 2.91
CA LYS A 358 -18.22 -32.84 1.98
C LYS A 358 -17.52 -33.61 0.86
N ASN A 359 -16.49 -33.01 0.26
CA ASN A 359 -15.90 -33.48 -1.00
C ASN A 359 -14.44 -33.94 -0.85
N GLY A 360 -13.81 -33.70 0.30
CA GLY A 360 -12.38 -33.95 0.52
C GLY A 360 -11.49 -32.86 -0.07
N THR A 361 -11.72 -32.45 -1.32
CA THR A 361 -10.95 -31.39 -1.99
C THR A 361 -11.84 -30.48 -2.84
N GLY A 362 -11.29 -29.34 -3.26
CA GLY A 362 -11.96 -28.44 -4.20
C GLY A 362 -11.31 -27.06 -4.29
N TRP A 363 -11.96 -26.16 -5.02
CA TRP A 363 -11.54 -24.76 -5.19
C TRP A 363 -12.60 -23.80 -4.65
N VAL A 364 -12.18 -22.70 -4.03
CA VAL A 364 -13.04 -21.56 -3.69
C VAL A 364 -12.40 -20.27 -4.18
N SER A 365 -13.16 -19.45 -4.91
CA SER A 365 -12.76 -18.09 -5.27
C SER A 365 -13.36 -17.04 -4.32
N TYR A 366 -12.67 -15.93 -4.11
CA TYR A 366 -13.06 -14.83 -3.21
C TYR A 366 -12.19 -13.59 -3.49
N ILE A 367 -12.55 -12.45 -2.89
CA ILE A 367 -11.77 -11.22 -3.02
C ILE A 367 -10.78 -11.08 -1.87
N TYR A 368 -9.53 -10.71 -2.18
CA TYR A 368 -8.48 -10.59 -1.18
C TYR A 368 -7.42 -9.55 -1.57
N SER A 369 -6.86 -8.85 -0.58
CA SER A 369 -5.71 -7.97 -0.81
C SER A 369 -4.44 -8.77 -1.13
N ASN A 370 -3.63 -8.30 -2.09
CA ASN A 370 -2.30 -8.85 -2.32
C ASN A 370 -1.30 -8.25 -1.29
N PRO A 371 -0.46 -9.07 -0.61
CA PRO A 371 0.52 -8.55 0.33
C PRO A 371 1.65 -7.76 -0.33
N ASP A 372 2.00 -8.10 -1.57
CA ASP A 372 3.09 -7.48 -2.35
C ASP A 372 2.59 -6.40 -3.31
N SER A 373 1.28 -6.36 -3.58
CA SER A 373 0.66 -5.32 -4.41
C SER A 373 -0.56 -4.67 -3.78
N LEU A 374 -0.62 -3.34 -3.87
CA LEU A 374 -1.72 -2.56 -3.30
C LEU A 374 -2.98 -2.64 -4.19
N GLY A 375 -4.07 -3.15 -3.60
CA GLY A 375 -5.35 -3.31 -4.27
C GLY A 375 -6.14 -4.52 -3.76
N LEU A 376 -7.29 -4.75 -4.38
CA LEU A 376 -8.11 -5.94 -4.19
C LEU A 376 -8.08 -6.81 -5.45
N TYR A 377 -7.92 -8.10 -5.25
CA TYR A 377 -7.75 -9.05 -6.33
C TYR A 377 -8.70 -10.22 -6.18
N GLN A 378 -9.10 -10.75 -7.33
CA GLN A 378 -9.74 -12.06 -7.40
C GLN A 378 -8.70 -13.13 -7.00
N LYS A 379 -8.96 -13.86 -5.92
CA LYS A 379 -8.12 -14.96 -5.42
C LYS A 379 -8.89 -16.27 -5.48
N MET A 380 -8.20 -17.36 -5.77
CA MET A 380 -8.74 -18.71 -5.66
C MET A 380 -7.82 -19.60 -4.84
N SER A 381 -8.40 -20.44 -3.99
CA SER A 381 -7.64 -21.39 -3.16
C SER A 381 -8.10 -22.81 -3.38
N TYR A 382 -7.13 -23.71 -3.57
CA TYR A 382 -7.35 -25.14 -3.54
C TYR A 382 -7.25 -25.61 -2.10
N TYR A 383 -8.11 -26.53 -1.70
CA TYR A 383 -8.12 -27.09 -0.36
C TYR A 383 -8.18 -28.62 -0.36
N GLN A 384 -7.69 -29.20 0.72
CA GLN A 384 -7.74 -30.63 1.00
C GLN A 384 -7.96 -30.92 2.49
N MET A 385 -8.93 -31.78 2.79
CA MET A 385 -9.12 -32.40 4.10
C MET A 385 -8.03 -33.44 4.36
N VAL A 386 -7.48 -33.44 5.57
CA VAL A 386 -6.48 -34.41 6.02
C VAL A 386 -6.60 -34.71 7.50
N LYS A 387 -6.42 -35.97 7.87
CA LYS A 387 -6.28 -36.39 9.26
C LYS A 387 -4.79 -36.35 9.66
N GLY A 388 -4.45 -35.56 10.67
CA GLY A 388 -3.09 -35.45 11.18
C GLY A 388 -2.64 -36.66 11.99
N SER A 389 -1.33 -36.78 12.21
CA SER A 389 -0.74 -37.83 13.05
C SER A 389 -1.16 -37.75 14.52
N ASP A 390 -1.64 -36.59 14.97
CA ASP A 390 -2.25 -36.34 16.27
C ASP A 390 -3.73 -36.78 16.37
N GLY A 391 -4.30 -37.27 15.27
CA GLY A 391 -5.69 -37.73 15.18
C GLY A 391 -6.72 -36.65 14.86
N ASN A 392 -6.32 -35.37 14.81
CA ASN A 392 -7.19 -34.25 14.49
C ASN A 392 -7.45 -34.15 12.97
N GLN A 393 -8.52 -33.47 12.59
CA GLN A 393 -8.85 -33.18 11.20
C GLN A 393 -8.47 -31.74 10.85
N TYR A 394 -7.82 -31.58 9.70
CA TYR A 394 -7.30 -30.31 9.20
C TYR A 394 -7.74 -30.09 7.76
N VAL A 395 -7.91 -28.83 7.38
CA VAL A 395 -8.14 -28.39 6.00
C VAL A 395 -6.93 -27.57 5.57
N VAL A 396 -6.09 -28.16 4.72
CA VAL A 396 -4.93 -27.50 4.13
C VAL A 396 -5.38 -26.72 2.92
N GLY A 397 -4.93 -25.46 2.79
CA GLY A 397 -5.22 -24.63 1.63
C GLY A 397 -4.02 -23.85 1.14
N VAL A 398 -3.98 -23.64 -0.18
CA VAL A 398 -3.00 -22.78 -0.86
C VAL A 398 -3.74 -21.97 -1.91
N GLY A 399 -3.44 -20.68 -1.99
CA GLY A 399 -4.09 -19.73 -2.89
C GLY A 399 -3.23 -19.29 -4.07
N ARG A 400 -3.88 -18.75 -5.08
CA ARG A 400 -3.30 -17.99 -6.20
C ARG A 400 -4.25 -16.87 -6.63
N TYR A 401 -3.73 -15.76 -7.16
CA TYR A 401 -4.55 -14.69 -7.73
C TYR A 401 -4.97 -15.05 -9.16
N GLN A 402 -6.17 -14.70 -9.61
CA GLN A 402 -6.65 -15.06 -10.94
C GLN A 402 -6.12 -14.09 -12.01
N THR A 403 -5.84 -14.62 -13.20
CA THR A 403 -5.49 -13.77 -14.33
C THR A 403 -6.69 -13.07 -14.92
N CYS A 404 -6.47 -12.03 -15.72
CA CYS A 404 -7.55 -11.29 -16.36
C CYS A 404 -8.38 -12.17 -17.31
N ASP A 405 -7.74 -13.07 -18.07
CA ASP A 405 -8.43 -14.03 -18.94
C ASP A 405 -9.33 -15.01 -18.16
N GLU A 406 -8.88 -15.45 -16.97
CA GLU A 406 -9.65 -16.33 -16.09
C GLU A 406 -10.86 -15.62 -15.48
N LYS A 407 -10.78 -14.30 -15.25
CA LYS A 407 -11.89 -13.47 -14.76
C LYS A 407 -13.03 -13.40 -15.78
N GLU A 408 -12.72 -13.32 -17.07
CA GLU A 408 -13.71 -13.26 -18.13
C GLU A 408 -14.44 -14.61 -18.35
N ALA A 409 -13.78 -15.73 -18.03
CA ALA A 409 -14.31 -17.08 -18.25
C ALA A 409 -15.12 -17.67 -17.07
N GLY A 410 -15.03 -17.11 -15.86
CA GLY A 410 -15.60 -17.68 -14.64
C GLY A 410 -16.48 -16.69 -13.87
N SER A 411 -17.76 -17.03 -13.74
CA SER A 411 -18.87 -16.26 -13.12
C SER A 411 -18.45 -14.97 -12.41
N GLU A 412 -18.82 -13.84 -13.02
CA GLU A 412 -18.97 -12.56 -12.35
C GLU A 412 -19.75 -12.78 -11.05
N ARG A 413 -19.05 -12.81 -9.91
CA ARG A 413 -19.66 -12.36 -8.68
C ARG A 413 -19.69 -10.84 -8.79
N THR A 414 -20.72 -10.39 -9.50
CA THR A 414 -21.02 -8.99 -9.78
C THR A 414 -20.90 -8.19 -8.50
N GLU A 415 -20.02 -7.20 -8.55
CA GLU A 415 -20.10 -5.96 -7.76
C GLU A 415 -21.58 -5.58 -7.68
N LYS A 416 -22.15 -5.55 -6.46
CA LYS A 416 -23.55 -5.20 -6.23
C LYS A 416 -23.64 -3.81 -5.65
#